data_AF-A0A2B9EA50-F1
#
_entry.id   AF-A0A2B9EA50-F1
#
_cell.length_a   1.000
_cell.length_b   1.000
_cell.length_c   1.000
_cell.angle_alpha   90.00
_cell.angle_beta   90.00
_cell.angle_gamma   90.00
#
_symmetry.space_group_name_H-M   'P 1'
#
loop_
_entity.id
_entity.type
_entity.pdbx_description
1 polymer ?
#
loop_
_entity_poly.entity_id
_entity_poly.type
_entity_poly.pdbx_seq_one_letter_code
_entity_poly.pdbx_strand_id
1 'polypeptide(L)'
;MMKIEWKERVYNSFVGTISERDEYQKQEINKELAVAGIGLWWLNMLVMLIMLLVDTMNHTISIGTIFVFLSNMIYANYLTFKFKKKGLNETECATKEEYLQHKKKIRKAGLKAGVLWGFQMFVFMNYVLPYLGSEKISISLFDVVLWSCAGGFFGLTMYLFGLLNLKKLY
;
A
#
# COMPACT_ATOMS: atom_id res chain seq x y z
N MET A 1 -26.60 -2.27 19.44
CA MET A 1 -26.78 -0.80 19.46
C MET A 1 -25.57 -0.05 20.02
N MET A 2 -24.98 -0.47 21.15
CA MET A 2 -23.85 0.21 21.83
C MET A 2 -22.55 0.47 21.01
N LYS A 3 -22.27 -0.29 19.93
CA LYS A 3 -21.08 -0.10 19.08
C LYS A 3 -21.18 1.08 18.10
N ILE A 4 -22.39 1.51 17.78
CA ILE A 4 -22.65 2.59 16.81
C ILE A 4 -22.43 3.94 17.50
N GLU A 5 -22.96 4.08 18.72
CA GLU A 5 -22.82 5.29 19.55
C GLU A 5 -21.38 5.65 19.88
N TRP A 6 -20.51 4.67 20.19
CA TRP A 6 -19.09 4.97 20.49
C TRP A 6 -18.34 5.49 19.27
N LYS A 7 -18.58 4.90 18.09
CA LYS A 7 -17.92 5.34 16.84
C LYS A 7 -18.34 6.75 16.47
N GLU A 8 -19.63 7.05 16.57
CA GLU A 8 -20.17 8.37 16.28
C GLU A 8 -19.67 9.40 17.30
N ARG A 9 -19.58 9.04 18.59
CA ARG A 9 -19.03 9.92 19.61
C ARG A 9 -17.55 10.25 19.38
N VAL A 10 -16.73 9.24 19.06
CA VAL A 10 -15.31 9.44 18.72
C VAL A 10 -15.18 10.28 17.45
N TYR A 11 -15.99 10.00 16.43
CA TYR A 11 -16.00 10.74 15.17
C TYR A 11 -16.38 12.21 15.38
N ASN A 12 -17.49 12.48 16.06
CA ASN A 12 -17.97 13.84 16.33
C ASN A 12 -16.97 14.61 17.22
N SER A 13 -16.36 13.94 18.20
CA SER A 13 -15.30 14.53 19.02
C SER A 13 -14.05 14.85 18.21
N PHE A 14 -13.66 13.98 17.27
CA PHE A 14 -12.47 14.17 16.44
C PHE A 14 -12.65 15.32 15.44
N VAL A 15 -13.85 15.45 14.87
CA VAL A 15 -14.20 16.52 13.93
C VAL A 15 -14.54 17.83 14.68
N GLY A 16 -14.77 17.76 16.00
CA GLY A 16 -15.05 18.93 16.84
C GLY A 16 -16.50 19.44 16.72
N THR A 17 -17.45 18.57 16.40
CA THR A 17 -18.86 18.95 16.22
C THR A 17 -19.73 18.59 17.42
N ILE A 18 -20.58 19.53 17.82
CA ILE A 18 -21.49 19.42 18.98
C ILE A 18 -22.85 18.84 18.57
N SER A 19 -23.26 18.97 17.30
CA SER A 19 -24.55 18.52 16.77
C SER A 19 -24.43 17.44 15.69
N GLU A 20 -25.52 16.72 15.45
CA GLU A 20 -25.62 15.82 14.30
C GLU A 20 -25.47 16.59 12.99
N ARG A 21 -24.74 16.00 12.04
CA ARG A 21 -24.51 16.56 10.71
C ARG A 21 -25.39 15.89 9.67
N ASP A 22 -25.80 16.65 8.67
CA ASP A 22 -26.48 16.12 7.49
C ASP A 22 -25.57 15.15 6.70
N GLU A 23 -26.16 14.37 5.79
CA GLU A 23 -25.43 13.38 5.01
C GLU A 23 -24.35 14.02 4.12
N TYR A 24 -24.61 15.22 3.60
CA TYR A 24 -23.67 15.94 2.73
C TYR A 24 -22.41 16.37 3.49
N GLN A 25 -22.56 16.97 4.67
CA GLN A 25 -21.48 17.37 5.55
C GLN A 25 -20.67 16.15 6.00
N LYS A 26 -21.33 15.04 6.36
CA LYS A 26 -20.64 13.77 6.69
C LYS A 26 -19.80 13.28 5.50
N GLN A 27 -20.32 13.39 4.29
CA GLN A 27 -19.60 12.98 3.09
C GLN A 27 -18.36 13.86 2.84
N GLU A 28 -18.47 15.19 2.94
CA GLU A 28 -17.34 16.09 2.72
C GLU A 28 -16.25 15.92 3.79
N ILE A 29 -16.63 15.76 5.05
CA ILE A 29 -15.68 15.48 6.14
C ILE A 29 -14.97 14.14 5.89
N ASN A 30 -15.70 13.09 5.52
CA ASN A 30 -15.10 11.79 5.24
C ASN A 30 -14.12 11.84 4.06
N LYS A 31 -14.38 12.67 3.06
CA LYS A 31 -13.50 12.89 1.92
C LYS A 31 -12.20 13.57 2.36
N GLU A 32 -12.28 14.65 3.14
CA GLU A 32 -11.08 15.32 3.68
C GLU A 32 -10.27 14.41 4.61
N LEU A 33 -10.95 13.66 5.50
CA LEU A 33 -10.31 12.68 6.36
C LEU A 33 -9.66 11.53 5.57
N ALA A 34 -10.25 11.10 4.46
CA ALA A 34 -9.67 10.08 3.61
C ALA A 34 -8.39 10.58 2.93
N VAL A 35 -8.39 11.80 2.40
CA VAL A 35 -7.20 12.44 1.81
C VAL A 35 -6.10 12.61 2.86
N ALA A 36 -6.43 13.16 4.02
CA ALA A 36 -5.51 13.31 5.14
C ALA A 36 -4.96 11.95 5.62
N GLY A 37 -5.81 10.92 5.69
CA GLY A 37 -5.41 9.56 6.07
C GLY A 37 -4.46 8.90 5.07
N ILE A 38 -4.68 9.09 3.76
CA ILE A 38 -3.75 8.65 2.72
C ILE A 38 -2.41 9.41 2.85
N GLY A 39 -2.46 10.72 3.04
CA GLY A 39 -1.27 11.55 3.23
C GLY A 39 -0.45 11.15 4.46
N LEU A 40 -1.12 10.90 5.59
CA LEU A 40 -0.50 10.43 6.82
C LEU A 40 0.14 9.06 6.65
N TRP A 41 -0.51 8.15 5.92
CA TRP A 41 0.07 6.84 5.62
C TRP A 41 1.36 6.96 4.78
N TRP A 42 1.37 7.82 3.75
CA TRP A 42 2.59 8.10 2.98
C TRP A 42 3.70 8.72 3.81
N LEU A 43 3.36 9.66 4.70
CA LEU A 43 4.32 10.24 5.65
C LEU A 43 4.89 9.17 6.59
N ASN A 44 4.05 8.24 7.07
CA ASN A 44 4.49 7.15 7.92
C ASN A 44 5.41 6.16 7.18
N MET A 45 5.15 5.90 5.91
CA MET A 45 6.04 5.11 5.05
C MET A 45 7.40 5.81 4.85
N LEU A 46 7.43 7.14 4.74
CA LEU A 46 8.67 7.92 4.66
C LEU A 46 9.45 7.90 5.97
N VAL A 47 8.77 8.08 7.11
CA VAL A 47 9.38 7.98 8.44
C VAL A 47 9.99 6.59 8.63
N MET A 48 9.25 5.52 8.29
CA MET A 48 9.75 4.15 8.35
C MET A 48 11.03 3.96 7.52
N LEU A 49 11.08 4.54 6.31
CA LEU A 49 12.26 4.48 5.46
C LEU A 49 13.46 5.16 6.16
N ILE A 50 13.29 6.37 6.71
CA ILE A 50 14.35 7.07 7.42
C ILE A 50 14.84 6.24 8.62
N MET A 51 13.93 5.69 9.41
CA MET A 51 14.29 4.86 10.56
C MET A 51 15.09 3.62 10.14
N LEU A 52 14.70 2.97 9.04
CA LEU A 52 15.42 1.81 8.51
C LEU A 52 16.84 2.19 8.06
N LEU A 53 17.03 3.37 7.44
CA LEU A 53 18.36 3.85 7.06
C LEU A 53 19.23 4.11 8.29
N VAL A 54 18.69 4.79 9.31
CA VAL A 54 19.39 5.07 10.57
C VAL A 54 19.76 3.77 11.31
N ASP A 55 18.84 2.83 11.37
CA ASP A 55 19.04 1.51 11.98
C ASP A 55 20.18 0.74 11.27
N THR A 56 20.17 0.78 9.93
CA THR A 56 21.22 0.18 9.10
C THR A 56 22.58 0.80 9.37
N MET A 57 22.67 2.13 9.45
CA MET A 57 23.92 2.85 9.76
C MET A 57 24.46 2.51 11.17
N ASN A 58 23.57 2.22 12.11
CA ASN A 58 23.94 1.88 13.49
C ASN A 58 24.07 0.37 13.72
N HIS A 59 23.93 -0.47 12.68
CA HIS A 59 23.92 -1.94 12.80
C HIS A 59 22.94 -2.49 13.85
N THR A 60 21.79 -1.83 14.01
CA THR A 60 20.75 -2.26 14.95
C THR A 60 19.40 -2.27 14.25
N ILE A 61 18.41 -2.94 14.83
CA ILE A 61 17.01 -2.79 14.43
C ILE A 61 16.28 -2.23 15.64
N SER A 62 15.85 -0.98 15.55
CA SER A 62 15.11 -0.35 16.62
C SER A 62 13.71 -0.94 16.72
N ILE A 63 13.25 -1.08 17.96
CA ILE A 63 11.86 -1.48 18.26
C ILE A 63 10.86 -0.52 17.59
N GLY A 64 11.24 0.76 17.46
CA GLY A 64 10.46 1.78 16.76
C GLY A 64 10.20 1.43 15.29
N THR A 65 11.24 1.04 14.54
CA THR A 65 11.11 0.61 13.14
C THR A 65 10.16 -0.58 12.99
N ILE A 66 10.25 -1.55 13.90
CA ILE A 66 9.36 -2.73 13.91
C ILE A 66 7.90 -2.30 14.12
N PHE A 67 7.63 -1.45 15.12
CA PHE A 67 6.25 -1.01 15.39
C PHE A 67 5.67 -0.15 14.27
N VAL A 68 6.47 0.73 13.67
CA VAL A 68 6.05 1.53 12.52
C VAL A 68 5.73 0.63 11.32
N PHE A 69 6.57 -0.39 11.06
CA PHE A 69 6.31 -1.38 10.03
C PHE A 69 4.99 -2.14 10.27
N LEU A 70 4.80 -2.67 11.48
CA LEU A 70 3.57 -3.38 11.85
C LEU A 70 2.34 -2.48 11.74
N SER A 71 2.43 -1.22 12.16
CA SER A 71 1.34 -0.25 12.05
C SER A 71 0.94 0.00 10.59
N ASN A 72 1.92 0.17 9.69
CA ASN A 72 1.68 0.31 8.25
C ASN A 72 1.05 -0.96 7.65
N MET A 73 1.52 -2.14 8.05
CA MET A 73 0.96 -3.42 7.61
C MET A 73 -0.49 -3.60 8.07
N ILE A 74 -0.79 -3.31 9.34
CA ILE A 74 -2.16 -3.39 9.86
C ILE A 74 -3.07 -2.43 9.11
N TYR A 75 -2.63 -1.18 8.91
CA TYR A 75 -3.41 -0.16 8.20
C TYR A 75 -3.71 -0.57 6.75
N ALA A 76 -2.67 -0.98 5.99
CA ALA A 76 -2.82 -1.40 4.61
C ALA A 76 -3.74 -2.62 4.47
N ASN A 77 -3.53 -3.67 5.28
CA ASN A 77 -4.36 -4.87 5.25
C ASN A 77 -5.81 -4.58 5.65
N TYR A 78 -6.02 -3.72 6.66
CA TYR A 78 -7.37 -3.31 7.06
C TYR A 78 -8.12 -2.63 5.90
N LEU A 79 -7.49 -1.67 5.22
CA LEU A 79 -8.10 -0.98 4.08
C LEU A 79 -8.37 -1.93 2.92
N THR A 80 -7.39 -2.74 2.52
CA THR A 80 -7.56 -3.72 1.44
C THR A 80 -8.70 -4.70 1.74
N PHE A 81 -8.77 -5.22 2.96
CA PHE A 81 -9.85 -6.11 3.38
C PHE A 81 -11.21 -5.41 3.35
N LYS A 82 -11.30 -4.18 3.86
CA LYS A 82 -12.56 -3.41 3.88
C LYS A 82 -13.04 -3.05 2.49
N PHE A 83 -12.15 -2.64 1.60
CA PHE A 83 -12.49 -2.33 0.22
C PHE A 83 -12.96 -3.57 -0.54
N LYS A 84 -12.24 -4.69 -0.40
CA LYS A 84 -12.64 -5.96 -1.01
C LYS A 84 -13.99 -6.45 -0.47
N LYS A 85 -14.19 -6.42 0.85
CA LYS A 85 -15.45 -6.85 1.48
C LYS A 85 -16.66 -6.02 1.01
N LYS A 86 -16.45 -4.75 0.68
CA LYS A 86 -17.50 -3.84 0.22
C LYS A 86 -17.59 -3.74 -1.30
N GLY A 87 -16.77 -4.48 -2.06
CA GLY A 87 -16.72 -4.38 -3.52
C GLY A 87 -16.26 -3.03 -4.06
N LEU A 88 -15.68 -2.16 -3.21
CA LEU A 88 -15.33 -0.77 -3.60
C LEU A 88 -14.18 -0.69 -4.61
N ASN A 89 -13.43 -1.79 -4.75
CA ASN A 89 -12.34 -1.91 -5.71
C ASN A 89 -12.74 -2.71 -6.96
N GLU A 90 -14.00 -3.14 -7.07
CA GLU A 90 -14.47 -3.85 -8.25
C GLU A 90 -14.59 -2.88 -9.44
N THR A 91 -14.12 -3.31 -10.59
CA THR A 91 -14.35 -2.65 -11.87
C THR A 91 -15.31 -3.51 -12.66
N GLU A 92 -16.54 -3.02 -12.79
CA GLU A 92 -17.59 -3.71 -13.54
C GLU A 92 -17.43 -3.43 -15.03
N CYS A 93 -17.38 -4.50 -15.83
CA CYS A 93 -17.26 -4.41 -17.29
C CYS A 93 -18.61 -4.81 -17.92
N ALA A 94 -19.24 -3.86 -18.60
CA ALA A 94 -20.53 -4.06 -19.25
C ALA A 94 -20.39 -4.81 -20.59
N THR A 95 -19.22 -4.73 -21.23
CA THR A 95 -18.95 -5.39 -22.52
C THR A 95 -17.67 -6.24 -22.49
N LYS A 96 -17.60 -7.21 -23.42
CA LYS A 96 -16.39 -8.04 -23.62
C LYS A 96 -15.18 -7.21 -24.05
N GLU A 97 -15.40 -6.15 -24.83
CA GLU A 97 -14.32 -5.26 -25.30
C GLU A 97 -13.70 -4.48 -24.15
N GLU A 98 -14.53 -3.88 -23.30
CA GLU A 98 -14.12 -3.18 -22.08
C GLU A 98 -13.31 -4.10 -21.16
N TYR A 99 -13.79 -5.33 -20.93
CA TYR A 99 -13.07 -6.33 -20.16
C TYR A 99 -11.66 -6.62 -20.73
N LEU A 100 -11.53 -6.77 -22.05
CA LEU A 100 -10.24 -6.98 -22.70
C LEU A 100 -9.32 -5.77 -22.59
N GLN A 101 -9.86 -4.55 -22.68
CA GLN A 101 -9.10 -3.32 -22.49
C GLN A 101 -8.55 -3.21 -21.07
N HIS A 102 -9.39 -3.41 -20.05
CA HIS A 102 -8.96 -3.40 -18.66
C HIS A 102 -7.94 -4.51 -18.37
N LYS A 103 -8.15 -5.72 -18.86
CA LYS A 103 -7.17 -6.82 -18.73
C LYS A 103 -5.80 -6.45 -19.30
N LYS A 104 -5.75 -5.79 -20.46
CA LYS A 104 -4.48 -5.30 -21.05
C LYS A 104 -3.84 -4.22 -20.18
N LYS A 105 -4.63 -3.28 -19.64
CA LYS A 105 -4.14 -2.23 -18.73
C LYS A 105 -3.55 -2.84 -17.45
N ILE A 106 -4.25 -3.80 -16.83
CA ILE A 106 -3.79 -4.50 -15.62
C ILE A 106 -2.51 -5.29 -15.88
N ARG A 107 -2.38 -5.95 -17.03
CA ARG A 107 -1.14 -6.62 -17.43
C ARG A 107 0.04 -5.65 -17.51
N LYS A 108 -0.14 -4.51 -18.18
CA LYS A 108 0.90 -3.47 -18.25
C LYS A 108 1.24 -2.90 -16.87
N ALA A 109 0.23 -2.67 -16.04
CA ALA A 109 0.43 -2.18 -14.68
C ALA A 109 1.20 -3.18 -13.81
N GLY A 110 0.85 -4.46 -13.85
CA GLY A 110 1.56 -5.53 -13.13
C GLY A 110 3.01 -5.67 -13.59
N LEU A 111 3.27 -5.64 -14.90
CA LEU A 111 4.64 -5.65 -15.43
C LEU A 111 5.43 -4.42 -14.98
N LYS A 112 4.86 -3.21 -15.08
CA LYS A 112 5.52 -1.98 -14.63
C LYS A 112 5.82 -2.02 -13.13
N ALA A 113 4.87 -2.50 -12.32
CA ALA A 113 5.04 -2.66 -10.88
C ALA A 113 6.15 -3.67 -10.54
N GLY A 114 6.17 -4.82 -11.22
CA GLY A 114 7.20 -5.85 -11.03
C GLY A 114 8.60 -5.36 -11.38
N VAL A 115 8.75 -4.67 -12.51
CA VAL A 115 10.04 -4.10 -12.94
C VAL A 115 10.50 -3.01 -11.99
N LEU A 116 9.62 -2.05 -11.66
CA LEU A 116 9.97 -0.94 -10.76
C LEU A 116 10.35 -1.45 -9.37
N TRP A 117 9.53 -2.34 -8.80
CA TRP A 117 9.78 -2.90 -7.48
C TRP A 117 11.03 -3.78 -7.45
N GLY A 118 11.21 -4.65 -8.46
CA GLY A 118 12.39 -5.50 -8.56
C GLY A 118 13.69 -4.70 -8.68
N PHE A 119 13.69 -3.67 -9.54
CA PHE A 119 14.84 -2.77 -9.68
C PHE A 119 15.10 -1.98 -8.40
N GLN A 120 14.05 -1.42 -7.77
CA GLN A 120 14.18 -0.67 -6.52
C GLN A 120 14.76 -1.55 -5.41
N MET A 121 14.26 -2.79 -5.25
CA MET A 121 14.76 -3.73 -4.25
C MET A 121 16.19 -4.16 -4.54
N PHE A 122 16.54 -4.39 -5.81
CA PHE A 122 17.91 -4.68 -6.21
C PHE A 122 18.87 -3.57 -5.77
N VAL A 123 18.54 -2.30 -6.08
CA VAL A 123 19.37 -1.14 -5.70
C VAL A 123 19.42 -0.97 -4.19
N PHE A 124 18.28 -1.06 -3.50
CA PHE A 124 18.24 -0.88 -2.05
C PHE A 124 19.06 -1.95 -1.33
N MET A 125 18.82 -3.23 -1.64
CA MET A 125 19.39 -4.35 -0.89
C MET A 125 20.85 -4.62 -1.22
N ASN A 126 21.29 -4.40 -2.47
CA ASN A 126 22.67 -4.71 -2.86
C ASN A 126 23.59 -3.49 -2.86
N TYR A 127 23.05 -2.28 -2.78
CA TYR A 127 23.85 -1.06 -2.85
C TYR A 127 23.58 -0.12 -1.67
N VAL A 128 22.34 0.37 -1.50
CA VAL A 128 22.04 1.41 -0.49
C VAL A 128 22.26 0.90 0.94
N LEU A 129 21.67 -0.23 1.32
CA LEU A 129 21.78 -0.74 2.69
C LEU A 129 23.21 -1.22 3.01
N PRO A 130 23.90 -2.01 2.16
CA PRO A 130 25.28 -2.38 2.43
C PRO A 130 26.21 -1.18 2.53
N TYR A 131 26.04 -0.17 1.66
CA TYR A 131 26.83 1.08 1.72
C TYR A 131 26.64 1.80 3.07
N LEU A 132 25.39 1.95 3.52
CA LEU A 132 25.09 2.64 4.78
C LEU A 132 25.53 1.84 6.00
N GLY A 133 25.44 0.52 5.94
CA GLY A 133 25.97 -0.38 6.97
C GLY A 133 27.48 -0.57 6.89
N SER A 134 28.22 0.17 6.06
CA SER A 134 29.68 -0.03 5.89
C SER A 134 30.08 -1.48 5.56
N GLU A 135 29.16 -2.23 4.96
CA GLU A 135 29.38 -3.60 4.51
C GLU A 135 30.02 -3.60 3.12
N LYS A 136 30.66 -4.72 2.75
CA LYS A 136 31.24 -4.85 1.41
C LYS A 136 30.14 -4.96 0.37
N ILE A 137 30.12 -4.02 -0.57
CA ILE A 137 29.24 -4.10 -1.74
C ILE A 137 29.77 -5.20 -2.66
N SER A 138 29.11 -6.35 -2.68
CA SER A 138 29.38 -7.44 -3.62
C SER A 138 28.13 -7.74 -4.42
N ILE A 139 28.07 -7.24 -5.66
CA ILE A 139 26.97 -7.54 -6.58
C ILE A 139 27.34 -8.78 -7.38
N SER A 140 26.63 -9.87 -7.15
CA SER A 140 26.82 -11.11 -7.89
C SER A 140 25.77 -11.27 -9.00
N LEU A 141 26.06 -12.13 -9.98
CA LEU A 141 25.05 -12.54 -10.97
C LEU A 141 23.84 -13.23 -10.31
N PHE A 142 24.03 -13.87 -9.15
CA PHE A 142 22.95 -14.48 -8.40
C PHE A 142 21.96 -13.43 -7.89
N ASP A 143 22.44 -12.29 -7.39
CA ASP A 143 21.58 -11.20 -6.91
C ASP A 143 20.73 -10.62 -8.04
N VAL A 144 21.32 -10.43 -9.22
CA VAL A 144 20.61 -9.94 -10.41
C VAL A 144 19.48 -10.91 -10.78
N VAL A 145 19.76 -12.22 -10.80
CA VAL A 145 18.76 -13.26 -11.10
C VAL A 145 17.68 -13.30 -10.02
N LEU A 146 18.06 -13.27 -8.74
CA LEU A 146 17.16 -13.33 -7.60
C LEU A 146 16.16 -12.17 -7.64
N TRP A 147 16.63 -10.94 -7.78
CA TRP A 147 15.77 -9.75 -7.79
C TRP A 147 14.96 -9.61 -9.08
N SER A 148 15.46 -10.12 -10.21
CA SER A 148 14.67 -10.24 -11.44
C SER A 148 13.51 -11.22 -11.29
N CYS A 149 13.76 -12.40 -10.70
CA CYS A 149 12.71 -13.38 -10.41
C CYS A 149 11.71 -12.85 -9.38
N ALA A 150 12.18 -12.20 -8.31
CA ALA A 150 11.31 -11.60 -7.29
C ALA A 150 10.44 -10.49 -7.89
N GLY A 151 11.00 -9.61 -8.72
CA GLY A 151 10.25 -8.59 -9.45
C GLY A 151 9.20 -9.18 -10.40
N GLY A 152 9.55 -10.25 -11.12
CA GLY A 152 8.63 -11.00 -11.97
C GLY A 152 7.47 -11.61 -11.18
N PHE A 153 7.77 -12.26 -10.05
CA PHE A 153 6.78 -12.81 -9.13
C PHE A 153 5.86 -11.73 -8.58
N PHE A 154 6.42 -10.62 -8.08
CA PHE A 154 5.65 -9.48 -7.59
C PHE A 154 4.71 -8.92 -8.67
N GLY A 155 5.22 -8.69 -9.89
CA GLY A 155 4.41 -8.21 -11.01
C GLY A 155 3.28 -9.16 -11.38
N LEU A 156 3.51 -10.48 -11.31
CA LEU A 156 2.47 -11.49 -11.52
C LEU A 156 1.40 -11.43 -10.43
N THR A 157 1.78 -11.31 -9.16
CA THR A 157 0.80 -11.18 -8.07
C THR A 157 -0.07 -9.94 -8.25
N MET A 158 0.52 -8.80 -8.61
CA MET A 158 -0.21 -7.55 -8.89
C MET A 158 -1.18 -7.71 -10.06
N TYR A 159 -0.78 -8.44 -11.11
CA TYR A 159 -1.67 -8.78 -12.22
C TYR A 159 -2.85 -9.65 -11.76
N LEU A 160 -2.62 -10.69 -10.96
CA LEU A 160 -3.67 -11.55 -10.41
C LEU A 160 -4.63 -10.78 -9.51
N PHE A 161 -4.11 -9.93 -8.61
CA PHE A 161 -4.93 -9.07 -7.76
C PHE A 161 -5.81 -8.12 -8.59
N GLY A 162 -5.27 -7.51 -9.64
CA GLY A 162 -6.06 -6.68 -10.54
C GLY A 162 -7.15 -7.48 -11.27
N LEU A 163 -6.85 -8.72 -11.70
CA LEU A 163 -7.86 -9.59 -12.31
C LEU A 163 -8.98 -9.96 -11.35
N LEU A 164 -8.68 -10.21 -10.08
CA LEU A 164 -9.69 -10.51 -9.05
C LEU A 164 -10.67 -9.36 -8.81
N ASN A 165 -10.27 -8.14 -9.17
CA ASN A 165 -11.09 -6.95 -9.07
C ASN A 165 -11.92 -6.67 -10.34
N LEU A 166 -11.73 -7.43 -11.43
CA LEU A 166 -12.55 -7.28 -12.64
C LEU A 166 -13.78 -8.18 -12.57
N LYS A 167 -14.96 -7.58 -12.76
CA LYS A 167 -16.24 -8.27 -12.74
C LYS A 167 -16.92 -8.16 -14.09
N LYS A 168 -17.39 -9.29 -14.62
CA LYS A 168 -18.11 -9.36 -15.89
C LYS A 168 -19.61 -9.26 -15.60
N LEU A 169 -20.29 -8.34 -16.28
CA LEU A 169 -21.76 -8.17 -16.19
C LEU A 169 -22.50 -8.71 -17.43
N TYR A 170 -21.77 -9.32 -18.37
CA TYR A 170 -22.28 -9.89 -19.62
C TYR A 170 -22.18 -11.42 -19.64
#